data_AF-A0A1Z4GL30-F1
#
_entry.id   AF-A0A1Z4GL30-F1
#
_cell.length_a   1.000
_cell.length_b   1.000
_cell.length_c   1.000
_cell.angle_alpha   90.00
_cell.angle_beta   90.00
_cell.angle_gamma   90.00
#
_symmetry.space_group_name_H-M   'P 1'
#
loop_
_entity.id
_entity.type
_entity.pdbx_description
1 polymer ?
#
loop_
_entity_poly.entity_id
_entity_poly.type
_entity_poly.pdbx_seq_one_letter_code
_entity_poly.pdbx_strand_id
1 'polypeptide(L)'
;MIKFLVRTLFATLSVTVFLNLFASVALAQRSYEPTTESLSKHEVPDWFKDAKLGIFIHWGAYSVPGLCTTNWGTEQSRCRAWLGILV
;
A
#
# COMPACT_ATOMS: atom_id res chain seq x y z
N MET A 1 -52.37 15.54 13.14
CA MET A 1 -51.31 16.54 12.84
C MET A 1 -49.92 16.08 13.28
N ILE A 2 -49.70 15.62 14.53
CA ILE A 2 -48.38 15.16 15.05
C ILE A 2 -47.72 14.04 14.21
N LYS A 3 -48.48 13.05 13.75
CA LYS A 3 -47.94 11.93 12.95
C LYS A 3 -47.36 12.37 11.59
N PHE A 4 -47.85 13.48 11.03
CA PHE A 4 -47.31 14.04 9.78
C PHE A 4 -45.99 14.76 10.04
N LEU A 5 -45.94 15.54 11.14
CA LEU A 5 -44.74 16.26 11.57
C LEU A 5 -43.57 15.32 11.91
N VAL A 6 -43.81 14.21 12.59
CA VAL A 6 -42.74 13.26 12.94
C VAL A 6 -42.20 12.53 11.71
N ARG A 7 -43.06 12.23 10.73
CA ARG A 7 -42.66 11.55 9.48
C ARG A 7 -41.83 12.47 8.58
N THR A 8 -42.19 13.75 8.50
CA THR A 8 -41.39 14.72 7.74
C THR A 8 -40.04 14.96 8.42
N LEU A 9 -39.99 15.10 9.74
CA LEU A 9 -38.74 15.29 10.49
C LEU A 9 -37.78 14.08 10.36
N PHE A 10 -38.30 12.86 10.44
CA PHE A 10 -37.48 11.65 10.28
C PHE A 10 -36.97 11.49 8.83
N ALA A 11 -37.81 11.80 7.85
CA ALA A 11 -37.43 11.77 6.44
C ALA A 11 -36.34 12.81 6.13
N THR A 12 -36.48 14.05 6.63
CA THR A 12 -35.45 15.07 6.44
C THR A 12 -34.14 14.71 7.14
N LEU A 13 -34.20 14.19 8.38
CA LEU A 13 -33.01 13.77 9.11
C LEU A 13 -32.29 12.62 8.37
N SER A 14 -33.03 11.63 7.88
CA SER A 14 -32.47 10.51 7.13
C SER A 14 -31.82 10.97 5.82
N VAL A 15 -32.45 11.90 5.09
CA VAL A 15 -31.89 12.43 3.84
C VAL A 15 -30.63 13.25 4.13
N THR A 16 -30.64 14.09 5.15
CA THR A 16 -29.45 14.88 5.53
C THR A 16 -28.29 13.97 5.96
N VAL A 17 -28.55 12.95 6.78
CA VAL A 17 -27.52 11.97 7.18
C VAL A 17 -26.96 11.24 5.96
N PHE A 18 -27.81 10.80 5.06
CA PHE A 18 -27.39 10.08 3.85
C PHE A 18 -26.54 10.96 2.92
N LEU A 19 -26.92 12.22 2.73
CA LEU A 19 -26.16 13.17 1.92
C LEU A 19 -24.78 13.47 2.53
N ASN A 20 -24.68 13.61 3.86
CA ASN A 20 -23.40 13.83 4.53
C ASN A 20 -22.47 12.60 4.43
N LEU A 21 -23.01 11.40 4.63
CA LEU A 21 -22.23 10.15 4.50
C LEU A 21 -21.71 9.96 3.08
N PHE A 22 -22.54 10.22 2.08
CA PHE A 22 -22.13 10.11 0.67
C PHE A 22 -21.02 11.10 0.31
N ALA A 23 -21.13 12.35 0.76
CA ALA A 23 -20.11 13.37 0.51
C ALA A 23 -18.76 13.02 1.15
N SER A 24 -18.75 12.46 2.37
CA SER A 24 -17.51 12.03 3.04
C SER A 24 -16.77 10.94 2.27
N VAL A 25 -17.49 9.98 1.67
CA VAL A 25 -16.88 8.92 0.85
C VAL A 25 -16.32 9.49 -0.46
N ALA A 26 -17.04 10.41 -1.10
CA ALA A 26 -16.61 11.03 -2.36
C ALA A 26 -15.32 11.86 -2.21
N LEU A 27 -15.09 12.47 -1.04
CA LEU A 27 -13.92 13.32 -0.77
C LEU A 27 -12.74 12.55 -0.13
N ALA A 28 -12.87 11.24 0.10
CA ALA A 28 -11.88 10.46 0.82
C ALA A 28 -10.57 10.23 0.02
N GLN A 29 -10.62 10.28 -1.31
CA GLN A 29 -9.44 10.04 -2.15
C GLN A 29 -8.63 11.32 -2.33
N ARG A 30 -7.45 11.39 -1.69
CA ARG A 30 -6.43 12.39 -2.04
C ARG A 30 -5.81 12.01 -3.39
N SER A 31 -5.92 12.91 -4.37
CA SER A 31 -5.18 12.78 -5.64
C SER A 31 -3.75 13.28 -5.46
N TYR A 32 -2.78 12.61 -6.08
CA TYR A 32 -1.39 13.03 -6.11
C TYR A 32 -0.99 13.40 -7.54
N GLU A 33 -0.42 14.59 -7.71
CA GLU A 33 0.28 14.99 -8.93
C GLU A 33 1.72 14.44 -8.95
N PRO A 34 2.33 14.21 -10.13
CA PRO A 34 3.70 13.73 -10.28
C PRO A 34 4.73 14.84 -10.04
N THR A 35 4.55 15.62 -8.98
CA THR A 35 5.46 16.69 -8.54
C THR A 35 5.98 16.41 -7.14
N THR A 36 7.19 16.87 -6.83
CA THR A 36 7.84 16.64 -5.54
C THR A 36 7.04 17.25 -4.38
N GLU A 37 6.42 18.41 -4.61
CA GLU A 37 5.59 19.13 -3.64
C GLU A 37 4.28 18.40 -3.31
N SER A 38 3.78 17.60 -4.25
CA SER A 38 2.61 16.74 -4.05
C SER A 38 2.98 15.48 -3.26
N LEU A 39 4.05 14.80 -3.67
CA LEU A 39 4.49 13.55 -3.05
C LEU A 39 5.00 13.73 -1.62
N SER A 40 5.55 14.89 -1.28
CA SER A 40 6.00 15.19 0.10
C SER A 40 4.87 15.26 1.12
N LYS A 41 3.61 15.39 0.67
CA LYS A 41 2.42 15.39 1.54
C LYS A 41 1.95 13.97 1.91
N HIS A 42 2.59 12.93 1.39
CA HIS A 42 2.22 11.55 1.71
C HIS A 42 2.52 11.21 3.17
N GLU A 43 1.49 10.82 3.92
CA GLU A 43 1.61 10.42 5.32
C GLU A 43 1.78 8.90 5.41
N VAL A 44 2.78 8.46 6.19
CA VAL A 44 2.98 7.03 6.47
C VAL A 44 1.91 6.57 7.47
N PRO A 45 1.24 5.43 7.25
CA PRO A 45 0.21 4.95 8.16
C PRO A 45 0.82 4.50 9.50
N ASP A 46 0.08 4.69 10.59
CA ASP A 46 0.61 4.49 11.95
C ASP A 46 1.04 3.04 12.23
N TRP A 47 0.30 2.06 11.70
CA TRP A 47 0.67 0.65 11.84
C TRP A 47 2.07 0.35 11.28
N PHE A 48 2.49 1.04 10.22
CA PHE A 48 3.82 0.87 9.62
C PHE A 48 4.89 1.57 10.47
N LYS A 49 4.57 2.71 11.09
CA LYS A 49 5.45 3.36 12.07
C LYS A 49 5.65 2.50 13.32
N ASP A 50 4.61 1.78 13.73
CA ASP A 50 4.62 0.92 14.91
C ASP A 50 5.34 -0.41 14.67
N ALA A 51 5.34 -0.92 13.44
CA ALA A 51 6.12 -2.10 13.05
C ALA A 51 7.63 -1.80 13.14
N LYS A 52 8.29 -2.30 14.21
CA LYS A 52 9.72 -2.06 14.45
C LYS A 52 10.67 -3.07 13.79
N LEU A 53 10.13 -4.18 13.30
CA LEU A 53 10.88 -5.24 12.63
C LEU A 53 10.24 -5.55 11.28
N GLY A 54 11.03 -5.45 10.21
CA GLY A 54 10.65 -5.85 8.87
C GLY A 54 11.62 -6.89 8.33
N ILE A 55 11.10 -7.98 7.78
CA ILE A 55 11.88 -8.98 7.04
C ILE A 55 11.59 -8.76 5.55
N PHE A 56 12.63 -8.56 4.75
CA PHE A 56 12.52 -8.44 3.31
C PHE A 56 13.23 -9.62 2.63
N ILE A 57 12.56 -10.24 1.66
CA ILE A 57 13.09 -11.39 0.92
C ILE A 57 13.27 -10.97 -0.53
N HIS A 58 14.53 -10.96 -1.00
CA HIS A 58 14.88 -10.71 -2.38
C HIS A 58 14.93 -12.05 -3.15
N TRP A 59 13.76 -12.50 -3.61
CA TRP A 59 13.61 -13.73 -4.41
C TRP A 59 13.06 -13.45 -5.81
N GLY A 60 13.66 -14.05 -6.83
CA GLY A 60 13.23 -13.95 -8.22
C GLY A 60 14.06 -14.82 -9.15
N ALA A 61 13.87 -14.70 -10.47
CA ALA A 61 14.58 -15.53 -11.45
C ALA A 61 16.12 -15.40 -11.37
N TYR A 62 16.64 -14.27 -10.90
CA TYR A 62 18.07 -14.07 -10.59
C TYR A 62 18.59 -14.95 -9.44
N SER A 63 17.71 -15.52 -8.62
CA SER A 63 18.05 -16.45 -7.55
C SER A 63 18.23 -17.90 -8.04
N VAL A 64 17.87 -18.20 -9.30
CA VAL A 64 17.83 -19.57 -9.83
C VAL A 64 19.24 -20.06 -10.25
N PRO A 65 20.07 -19.26 -10.95
CA PRO A 65 21.51 -19.47 -10.98
C PRO A 65 22.22 -18.37 -10.16
N GLY A 66 22.87 -18.74 -9.05
CA GLY A 66 23.79 -17.83 -8.35
C GLY A 66 24.88 -17.37 -9.31
N LEU A 67 24.78 -16.13 -9.79
CA LEU A 67 25.50 -15.69 -10.99
C LEU A 67 27.02 -15.84 -10.83
N CYS A 68 27.61 -16.72 -11.64
CA CYS A 68 29.02 -16.68 -11.97
C CYS A 68 29.23 -15.54 -12.97
N THR A 69 29.84 -14.44 -12.56
CA THR A 69 30.27 -13.39 -13.47
C THR A 69 31.44 -13.93 -14.29
N THR A 70 31.24 -14.27 -15.55
CA THR A 70 32.37 -14.34 -16.49
C THR A 70 32.55 -12.94 -17.05
N ASN A 71 33.25 -12.07 -16.31
CA ASN A 71 33.99 -11.03 -17.00
C ASN A 71 34.90 -11.74 -18.02
N TRP A 72 34.96 -11.20 -19.23
CA TRP A 72 35.65 -11.81 -20.36
C TRP A 72 37.06 -12.28 -19.97
N GLY A 73 37.24 -13.60 -19.92
CA GLY A 73 38.51 -14.25 -19.61
C GLY A 73 38.56 -14.92 -18.23
N THR A 74 38.59 -16.25 -18.27
CA THR A 74 39.05 -17.20 -17.24
C THR A 74 38.02 -17.79 -16.25
N GLU A 75 37.66 -19.03 -16.59
CA GLU A 75 37.52 -20.19 -15.69
C GLU A 75 36.17 -20.46 -15.00
N GLN A 76 35.40 -21.33 -15.65
CA GLN A 76 34.06 -21.82 -15.28
C GLN A 76 34.09 -23.07 -14.37
N SER A 77 35.19 -23.33 -13.65
CA SER A 77 35.37 -24.55 -12.84
C SER A 77 34.90 -24.42 -11.39
N ARG A 78 34.35 -23.27 -10.96
CA ARG A 78 34.02 -23.01 -9.54
C ARG A 78 32.61 -22.50 -9.24
N CYS A 79 31.64 -22.80 -10.10
CA CYS A 79 30.21 -22.64 -9.75
C CYS A 79 29.79 -23.80 -8.81
N ARG A 80 30.20 -23.74 -7.54
CA ARG A 80 29.70 -24.65 -6.51
C ARG A 80 28.30 -24.17 -6.13
N ALA A 81 27.31 -24.74 -6.80
CA ALA A 81 25.91 -24.54 -6.48
C ALA A 81 25.63 -25.06 -5.06
N TRP A 82 24.95 -24.25 -4.24
CA TRP A 82 24.23 -24.62 -3.03
C TRP A 82 25.00 -25.22 -1.84
N LEU A 83 25.32 -24.38 -0.87
CA LEU A 83 25.07 -24.61 0.57
C LEU A 83 24.92 -23.20 1.17
N GLY A 84 23.81 -22.73 1.75
CA GLY A 84 22.50 -23.27 2.02
C GLY A 84 21.66 -22.06 2.47
N ILE A 85 20.35 -22.21 2.42
CA ILE A 85 19.39 -21.33 3.10
C ILE A 85 19.88 -21.10 4.52
N LEU A 86 20.11 -19.85 4.92
CA LEU A 86 19.96 -19.46 6.31
C LEU A 86 19.22 -18.12 6.36
N VAL A 87 17.96 -18.27 6.75
CA VAL A 87 17.29 -17.35 7.66
C VAL A 87 18.15 -17.21 8.91
#